data_AF-A0A966UN77-F1
#
_entry.id   AF-A0A966UN77-F1
#
_cell.length_a   1.000
_cell.length_b   1.000
_cell.length_c   1.000
_cell.angle_alpha   90.00
_cell.angle_beta   90.00
_cell.angle_gamma   90.00
#
_symmetry.space_group_name_H-M   'P 1'
#
loop_
_entity.id
_entity.type
_entity.pdbx_description
1 polymer ?
#
loop_
_entity_poly.entity_id
_entity_poly.type
_entity_poly.pdbx_seq_one_letter_code
_entity_poly.pdbx_strand_id
1 'polypeptide(L)'
;MIKPFSHVVVDGSNLATEGRTEPSLKQLNEAVLAFMKEFPATKVTVVVDATFGHRVDRRERAEFDEAINNNELVAPPAGAVGRGDGFVLTIADKVKASVLSNDSYQEFHDQYKWLFDEGRLIGGKPVPNVGWVFIQRLPVRKQAGRETAATLRRAKSARAAMKPMPVPKAPPPNTRAVATATKAPTSSTKASVTTKTSQPPKLNDLTTFLNFVEKNPIGTKVKGAVDSYASHGVYVKIGEVSGYLPMRLMANPIPRSAREHVKLGAGLNMVVVGYTPSRRSVELAVVGMEAL
;
A
#
# COMPACT_ATOMS: atom_id res chain seq x y z
N MET A 1 -23.39 -8.09 -24.73
CA MET A 1 -22.72 -7.77 -26.01
C MET A 1 -21.69 -6.71 -25.68
N ILE A 2 -20.40 -7.06 -25.71
CA ILE A 2 -19.29 -6.14 -25.39
C ILE A 2 -19.33 -5.02 -26.45
N LYS A 3 -19.39 -3.75 -26.03
CA LYS A 3 -19.34 -2.61 -26.97
C LYS A 3 -18.07 -2.75 -27.82
N PRO A 4 -18.14 -2.65 -29.16
CA PRO A 4 -16.95 -2.65 -30.00
C PRO A 4 -16.09 -1.44 -29.64
N PHE A 5 -14.82 -1.67 -29.32
CA PHE A 5 -13.88 -0.60 -29.05
C PHE A 5 -13.39 -0.03 -30.38
N SER A 6 -13.53 1.28 -30.59
CA SER A 6 -12.96 1.94 -31.77
C SER A 6 -11.44 2.07 -31.65
N HIS A 7 -10.97 2.37 -30.43
CA HIS A 7 -9.57 2.60 -30.11
C HIS A 7 -9.29 2.15 -28.67
N VAL A 8 -8.16 1.49 -28.45
CA VAL A 8 -7.70 1.03 -27.14
C VAL A 8 -6.27 1.50 -26.90
N VAL A 9 -6.04 2.10 -25.75
CA VAL A 9 -4.71 2.47 -25.27
C VAL A 9 -4.27 1.40 -24.27
N VAL A 10 -3.14 0.76 -24.56
CA VAL A 10 -2.57 -0.30 -23.73
C VAL A 10 -1.51 0.30 -22.82
N ASP A 11 -1.66 0.08 -21.52
CA ASP A 11 -0.61 0.33 -20.54
C ASP A 11 0.42 -0.80 -20.61
N GLY A 12 1.39 -0.63 -21.49
CA GLY A 12 2.39 -1.65 -21.79
C GLY A 12 3.28 -1.94 -20.59
N SER A 13 3.56 -0.95 -19.74
CA SER A 13 4.39 -1.16 -18.54
C SER A 13 3.70 -2.04 -17.50
N ASN A 14 2.39 -1.86 -17.31
CA ASN A 14 1.59 -2.70 -16.44
C ASN A 14 1.51 -4.15 -16.99
N LEU A 15 1.13 -4.32 -18.26
CA LEU A 15 0.95 -5.63 -18.87
C LEU A 15 2.26 -6.42 -18.98
N ALA A 16 3.38 -5.76 -19.29
CA ALA A 16 4.70 -6.39 -19.36
C ALA A 16 5.19 -6.92 -18.01
N THR A 17 4.71 -6.34 -16.90
CA THR A 17 5.11 -6.72 -15.53
C THR A 17 4.10 -7.65 -14.86
N GLU A 18 2.96 -7.95 -15.51
CA GLU A 18 1.91 -8.79 -14.92
C GLU A 18 2.45 -10.19 -14.56
N GLY A 19 2.30 -10.59 -13.30
CA GLY A 19 2.81 -11.88 -12.81
C GLY A 19 4.34 -12.01 -12.71
N ARG A 20 5.10 -10.91 -12.88
CA ARG A 20 6.57 -10.88 -12.89
C ARG A 20 7.13 -9.79 -11.97
N THR A 21 8.41 -9.92 -11.61
CA THR A 21 9.15 -8.87 -10.89
C THR A 21 9.79 -7.84 -11.83
N GLU A 22 10.14 -8.27 -13.04
CA GLU A 22 10.76 -7.45 -14.08
C GLU A 22 9.87 -7.45 -15.33
N PRO A 23 9.76 -6.31 -16.04
CA PRO A 23 8.97 -6.22 -17.25
C PRO A 23 9.58 -7.06 -18.38
N SER A 24 8.74 -7.67 -19.20
CA SER A 24 9.16 -8.39 -20.41
C SER A 24 8.47 -7.85 -21.66
N LEU A 25 9.26 -7.55 -22.68
CA LEU A 25 8.74 -7.09 -23.97
C LEU A 25 7.99 -8.21 -24.69
N LYS A 26 8.52 -9.44 -24.64
CA LYS A 26 7.84 -10.61 -25.20
C LYS A 26 6.43 -10.80 -24.64
N GLN A 27 6.27 -10.69 -23.32
CA GLN A 27 4.96 -10.80 -22.68
C GLN A 27 3.99 -9.70 -23.16
N LEU A 28 4.49 -8.47 -23.29
CA LEU A 28 3.71 -7.36 -23.83
C LEU A 28 3.25 -7.64 -25.27
N ASN A 29 4.16 -8.12 -26.13
CA ASN A 29 3.86 -8.45 -27.51
C ASN A 29 2.81 -9.57 -27.59
N GLU A 30 2.95 -10.64 -26.81
CA GLU A 30 1.96 -11.72 -26.73
C GLU A 30 0.58 -11.20 -26.30
N ALA A 31 0.52 -10.26 -25.35
CA ALA A 31 -0.71 -9.65 -24.89
C ALA A 31 -1.38 -8.80 -25.99
N VAL A 32 -0.60 -7.95 -26.66
CA VAL A 32 -1.08 -7.05 -27.71
C VAL A 32 -1.58 -7.86 -28.91
N LEU A 33 -0.83 -8.87 -29.34
CA LEU A 33 -1.23 -9.76 -30.44
C LEU A 33 -2.49 -10.55 -30.11
N ALA A 34 -2.61 -11.07 -28.89
CA ALA A 34 -3.83 -11.74 -28.45
C ALA A 34 -5.04 -10.79 -28.48
N PHE A 35 -4.85 -9.55 -28.02
CA PHE A 35 -5.90 -8.53 -28.03
C PHE A 35 -6.32 -8.16 -29.46
N MET A 36 -5.36 -7.93 -30.36
CA MET A 36 -5.64 -7.63 -31.77
C MET A 36 -6.35 -8.79 -32.48
N LYS A 37 -6.03 -10.04 -32.12
CA LYS A 37 -6.70 -11.22 -32.66
C LYS A 37 -8.16 -11.32 -32.19
N GLU A 38 -8.43 -11.00 -30.93
CA GLU A 38 -9.79 -11.01 -30.37
C GLU A 38 -10.62 -9.83 -30.89
N PHE A 39 -9.99 -8.67 -31.10
CA PHE A 39 -10.64 -7.43 -31.53
C PHE A 39 -9.99 -6.82 -32.79
N PRO A 40 -10.08 -7.47 -33.96
CA PRO A 40 -9.36 -7.07 -35.18
C PRO A 40 -9.78 -5.70 -35.75
N ALA A 41 -10.97 -5.21 -35.40
CA ALA A 41 -11.46 -3.90 -35.83
C ALA A 41 -10.99 -2.73 -34.93
N THR A 42 -10.27 -3.02 -33.84
CA THR A 42 -9.87 -2.02 -32.84
C THR A 42 -8.48 -1.48 -33.17
N LYS A 43 -8.33 -0.15 -33.16
CA LYS A 43 -7.01 0.47 -33.22
C LYS A 43 -6.33 0.37 -31.86
N VAL A 44 -5.14 -0.22 -31.82
CA VAL A 44 -4.37 -0.41 -30.58
C VAL A 44 -3.20 0.56 -30.57
N THR A 45 -3.03 1.28 -29.46
CA THR A 45 -1.84 2.11 -29.21
C THR A 45 -1.21 1.66 -27.91
N VAL A 46 0.05 1.24 -27.97
CA VAL A 46 0.76 0.75 -26.79
C VAL A 46 1.62 1.87 -26.23
N VAL A 47 1.45 2.14 -24.94
CA VAL A 47 2.17 3.20 -24.23
C VAL A 47 3.00 2.57 -23.13
N VAL A 48 4.27 2.96 -23.05
CA VAL A 48 5.23 2.45 -22.06
C VAL A 48 5.81 3.61 -21.27
N ASP A 49 6.13 3.40 -19.99
CA ASP A 49 6.76 4.43 -19.16
C ASP A 49 8.17 4.77 -19.67
N ALA A 50 8.62 6.00 -19.40
CA ALA A 50 9.96 6.45 -19.81
C ALA A 50 11.09 5.58 -19.20
N THR A 51 10.84 4.96 -18.05
CA THR A 51 11.81 4.07 -17.38
C THR A 51 11.81 2.64 -17.93
N PHE A 52 10.85 2.29 -18.79
CA PHE A 52 10.63 0.91 -19.24
C PHE A 52 11.85 0.30 -19.94
N GLY A 53 12.45 1.03 -20.89
CA GLY A 53 13.64 0.57 -21.63
C GLY A 53 14.87 0.33 -20.77
N HIS A 54 14.92 0.87 -19.55
CA HIS A 54 16.00 0.60 -18.59
C HIS A 54 15.72 -0.61 -17.68
N ARG A 55 14.44 -1.01 -17.57
CA ARG A 55 13.99 -2.09 -16.69
C ARG A 55 13.83 -3.43 -17.41
N VAL A 56 13.64 -3.40 -18.72
CA VAL A 56 13.55 -4.60 -19.56
C VAL A 56 14.92 -5.29 -19.68
N ASP A 57 14.93 -6.59 -19.96
CA ASP A 57 16.17 -7.35 -20.14
C ASP A 57 17.05 -6.72 -21.24
N ARG A 58 18.37 -6.75 -21.03
CA ARG A 58 19.34 -6.18 -21.96
C ARG A 58 19.21 -6.75 -23.37
N ARG A 59 18.77 -8.00 -23.51
CA ARG A 59 18.56 -8.69 -24.80
C ARG A 59 17.34 -8.17 -25.56
N GLU A 60 16.31 -7.72 -24.85
CA GLU A 60 15.06 -7.20 -25.45
C GLU A 60 15.16 -5.69 -25.75
N ARG A 61 16.21 -5.01 -25.27
CA ARG A 61 16.35 -3.56 -25.40
C ARG A 61 16.48 -3.06 -26.84
N ALA A 62 17.18 -3.82 -27.68
CA ALA A 62 17.31 -3.49 -29.11
C ALA A 62 15.95 -3.55 -29.82
N GLU A 63 15.16 -4.59 -29.54
CA GLU A 63 13.80 -4.76 -30.07
C GLU A 63 12.86 -3.66 -29.54
N PHE A 64 13.01 -3.27 -28.27
CA PHE A 64 12.28 -2.14 -27.70
C PHE A 64 12.59 -0.82 -28.42
N ASP A 65 13.87 -0.51 -28.63
CA ASP A 65 14.29 0.72 -29.30
C ASP A 65 13.83 0.75 -30.77
N GLU A 66 13.84 -0.41 -31.44
CA GLU A 66 13.30 -0.57 -32.80
C GLU A 66 11.77 -0.38 -32.84
N ALA A 67 11.03 -0.94 -31.88
CA ALA A 67 9.58 -0.77 -31.78
C ALA A 67 9.16 0.69 -31.50
N ILE A 68 9.98 1.45 -30.77
CA ILE A 68 9.80 2.90 -30.60
C ILE A 68 10.03 3.64 -31.93
N ASN A 69 11.10 3.29 -32.66
CA ASN A 69 11.43 3.91 -33.95
C ASN A 69 10.39 3.60 -35.05
N ASN A 70 9.78 2.41 -34.99
CA ASN A 70 8.71 2.00 -35.89
C ASN A 70 7.33 2.58 -35.49
N ASN A 71 7.28 3.43 -34.47
CA ASN A 71 6.06 4.02 -33.89
C ASN A 71 5.04 2.98 -33.38
N GLU A 72 5.48 1.76 -33.07
CA GLU A 72 4.63 0.71 -32.51
C GLU A 72 4.43 0.90 -31.01
N LEU A 73 5.47 1.40 -30.32
CA LEU A 73 5.44 1.79 -28.92
C LEU A 73 5.54 3.31 -28.79
N VAL A 74 4.76 3.88 -27.86
CA VAL A 74 4.82 5.31 -27.54
C VAL A 74 5.36 5.48 -26.12
N ALA A 75 6.51 6.12 -25.99
CA ALA A 75 7.07 6.50 -24.69
C ALA A 75 6.84 8.01 -24.43
N PRO A 76 6.41 8.41 -23.22
CA PRO A 76 6.31 9.81 -22.85
C PRO A 76 7.70 10.44 -22.71
N PRO A 77 7.83 11.76 -22.94
CA PRO A 77 9.06 12.47 -22.66
C PRO A 77 9.41 12.38 -21.16
N ALA A 78 10.70 12.29 -20.85
CA ALA A 78 11.19 12.22 -19.48
C ALA A 78 10.73 13.44 -18.66
N GLY A 79 10.19 13.21 -17.46
CA GLY A 79 9.73 14.27 -16.56
C GLY A 79 8.29 14.75 -16.78
N ALA A 80 7.50 14.09 -17.64
CA ALA A 80 6.08 14.40 -17.78
C ALA A 80 5.32 14.27 -16.45
N VAL A 81 4.45 15.26 -16.17
CA VAL A 81 3.64 15.31 -14.95
C VAL A 81 2.64 14.14 -14.97
N GLY A 82 2.74 13.23 -14.01
CA GLY A 82 1.87 12.05 -13.90
C GLY A 82 2.51 10.71 -14.32
N ARG A 83 3.80 10.68 -14.69
CA ARG A 83 4.51 9.44 -15.13
C ARG A 83 3.85 8.78 -16.34
N GLY A 84 4.30 7.58 -16.74
CA GLY A 84 3.68 6.78 -17.81
C GLY A 84 2.15 6.67 -17.70
N ASP A 85 1.63 6.47 -16.49
CA ASP A 85 0.20 6.32 -16.20
C ASP A 85 -0.63 7.55 -16.62
N GLY A 86 -0.16 8.75 -16.28
CA GLY A 86 -0.83 9.99 -16.65
C GLY A 86 -0.88 10.19 -18.17
N PHE A 87 0.17 9.75 -18.88
CA PHE A 87 0.23 9.85 -20.33
C PHE A 87 -0.72 8.88 -21.03
N VAL A 88 -0.81 7.63 -20.54
CA VAL A 88 -1.81 6.63 -20.99
C VAL A 88 -3.22 7.23 -20.91
N LEU A 89 -3.57 7.80 -19.75
CA LEU A 89 -4.89 8.38 -19.52
C LEU A 89 -5.16 9.62 -20.37
N THR A 90 -4.14 10.46 -20.57
CA THR A 90 -4.26 11.67 -21.41
C THR A 90 -4.56 11.30 -22.86
N ILE A 91 -3.87 10.30 -23.42
CA ILE A 91 -4.14 9.82 -24.77
C ILE A 91 -5.56 9.25 -24.85
N ALA A 92 -5.92 8.40 -23.89
CA ALA A 92 -7.23 7.74 -23.87
C ALA A 92 -8.40 8.73 -23.74
N ASP A 93 -8.23 9.81 -22.99
CA ASP A 93 -9.21 10.89 -22.91
C ASP A 93 -9.34 11.63 -24.25
N LYS A 94 -8.21 12.02 -24.84
CA LYS A 94 -8.15 12.79 -26.10
C LYS A 94 -8.80 12.06 -27.28
N VAL A 95 -8.55 10.76 -27.41
CA VAL A 95 -9.10 9.94 -28.52
C VAL A 95 -10.37 9.19 -28.13
N LYS A 96 -10.90 9.43 -26.91
CA LYS A 96 -12.05 8.73 -26.35
C LYS A 96 -11.89 7.20 -26.37
N ALA A 97 -10.67 6.69 -26.23
CA ALA A 97 -10.36 5.26 -26.21
C ALA A 97 -10.64 4.60 -24.85
N SER A 98 -10.72 3.27 -24.88
CA SER A 98 -10.68 2.44 -23.68
C SER A 98 -9.23 2.14 -23.28
N VAL A 99 -8.99 1.91 -21.99
CA VAL A 99 -7.66 1.62 -21.45
C VAL A 99 -7.56 0.14 -21.11
N LEU A 100 -6.51 -0.53 -21.60
CA LEU A 100 -6.15 -1.89 -21.19
C LEU A 100 -5.05 -1.82 -20.13
N SER A 101 -5.42 -2.05 -18.87
CA SER A 101 -4.52 -2.07 -17.72
C SER A 101 -5.17 -2.78 -16.53
N ASN A 102 -4.36 -3.40 -15.67
CA ASN A 102 -4.83 -3.94 -14.39
C ASN A 102 -4.77 -2.93 -13.25
N ASP A 103 -4.12 -1.78 -13.45
CA ASP A 103 -4.12 -0.70 -12.47
C ASP A 103 -5.50 -0.05 -12.38
N SER A 104 -5.84 0.42 -11.19
CA SER A 104 -7.03 1.23 -10.97
C SER A 104 -6.80 2.73 -11.18
N TYR A 105 -5.56 3.21 -11.34
CA TYR A 105 -5.25 4.64 -11.53
C TYR A 105 -5.82 5.53 -10.43
N GLN A 106 -5.73 5.07 -9.18
CA GLN A 106 -6.38 5.70 -8.04
C GLN A 106 -5.94 7.16 -7.79
N GLU A 107 -4.75 7.52 -8.25
CA GLU A 107 -4.21 8.89 -8.16
C GLU A 107 -4.90 9.86 -9.13
N PHE A 108 -5.48 9.34 -10.23
CA PHE A 108 -6.05 10.15 -11.30
C PHE A 108 -7.59 10.13 -11.33
N HIS A 109 -8.24 9.46 -10.39
CA HIS A 109 -9.70 9.39 -10.28
C HIS A 109 -10.38 10.76 -10.16
N ASP A 110 -9.67 11.77 -9.67
CA ASP A 110 -10.20 13.13 -9.57
C ASP A 110 -10.16 13.89 -10.88
N GLN A 111 -9.19 13.58 -11.75
CA GLN A 111 -9.01 14.21 -13.04
C GLN A 111 -9.82 13.49 -14.13
N TYR A 112 -9.81 12.16 -14.12
CA TYR A 112 -10.45 11.33 -15.15
C TYR A 112 -11.63 10.56 -14.58
N LYS A 113 -12.76 11.26 -14.35
CA LYS A 113 -14.00 10.66 -13.85
C LYS A 113 -14.61 9.64 -14.83
N TRP A 114 -14.32 9.78 -16.13
CA TRP A 114 -14.76 8.85 -17.17
C TRP A 114 -14.20 7.44 -17.00
N LEU A 115 -13.14 7.24 -16.21
CA LEU A 115 -12.60 5.90 -15.95
C LEU A 115 -13.64 4.94 -15.34
N PHE A 116 -14.68 5.49 -14.71
CA PHE A 116 -15.78 4.71 -14.13
C PHE A 116 -16.91 4.41 -15.11
N ASP A 117 -16.85 4.93 -16.34
CA ASP A 117 -17.86 4.64 -17.35
C ASP A 117 -17.64 3.23 -17.90
N GLU A 118 -18.74 2.56 -18.25
CA GLU A 118 -18.69 1.18 -18.72
C GLU A 118 -17.89 1.04 -20.03
N GLY A 119 -17.04 0.01 -20.08
CA GLY A 119 -16.17 -0.25 -21.22
C GLY A 119 -14.95 0.67 -21.34
N ARG A 120 -14.67 1.54 -20.36
CA ARG A 120 -13.49 2.41 -20.38
C ARG A 120 -12.21 1.77 -19.83
N LEU A 121 -12.33 0.75 -18.99
CA LEU A 121 -11.20 0.01 -18.45
C LEU A 121 -11.35 -1.49 -18.74
N ILE A 122 -10.28 -2.10 -19.22
CA ILE A 122 -10.17 -3.51 -19.55
C ILE A 122 -9.00 -4.05 -18.74
N GLY A 123 -9.23 -5.12 -17.98
CA GLY A 123 -8.17 -5.89 -17.35
C GLY A 123 -7.71 -7.01 -18.26
N GLY A 124 -6.42 -7.33 -18.25
CA GLY A 124 -5.84 -8.44 -18.98
C GLY A 124 -5.10 -9.35 -18.03
N LYS A 125 -5.38 -10.65 -18.04
CA LYS A 125 -4.62 -11.61 -17.23
C LYS A 125 -4.11 -12.76 -18.10
N PRO A 126 -2.81 -13.09 -18.04
CA PRO A 126 -2.31 -14.29 -18.68
C PRO A 126 -2.75 -15.52 -17.88
N VAL A 127 -3.46 -16.43 -18.52
CA VAL A 127 -3.90 -17.70 -17.94
C VAL A 127 -3.07 -18.83 -18.56
N PRO A 128 -2.38 -19.66 -17.73
CA PRO A 128 -1.62 -20.79 -18.25
C PRO A 128 -2.48 -21.69 -19.15
N ASN A 129 -1.93 -22.10 -20.29
CA ASN A 129 -2.57 -22.96 -21.30
C ASN A 129 -3.77 -22.37 -22.05
N VAL A 130 -4.27 -21.19 -21.66
CA VAL A 130 -5.39 -20.51 -22.34
C VAL A 130 -4.89 -19.29 -23.11
N GLY A 131 -3.88 -18.59 -22.58
CA GLY A 131 -3.39 -17.33 -23.13
C GLY A 131 -3.96 -16.13 -22.38
N TRP A 132 -3.99 -14.98 -23.05
CA TRP A 132 -4.51 -13.75 -22.45
C TRP A 132 -6.03 -13.73 -22.45
N VAL A 133 -6.60 -13.40 -21.30
CA VAL A 133 -8.04 -13.18 -21.14
C VAL A 133 -8.28 -11.72 -20.81
N PHE A 134 -9.15 -11.07 -21.57
CA PHE A 134 -9.49 -9.67 -21.42
C PHE A 134 -10.90 -9.51 -20.87
N ILE A 135 -11.06 -8.71 -19.82
CA ILE A 135 -12.33 -8.52 -19.13
C ILE A 135 -12.55 -7.04 -18.90
N GLN A 136 -13.70 -6.52 -19.35
CA GLN A 136 -14.12 -5.18 -18.99
C GLN A 136 -14.36 -5.11 -17.48
N ARG A 137 -13.73 -4.13 -16.83
CA ARG A 137 -13.80 -3.96 -15.38
C ARG A 137 -13.97 -2.50 -15.03
N LEU A 138 -14.37 -2.26 -13.78
CA LEU A 138 -14.34 -0.92 -13.21
C LEU A 138 -13.09 -0.73 -12.34
N PRO A 139 -12.52 0.49 -12.30
CA PRO A 139 -11.42 0.80 -11.40
C PRO A 139 -11.85 0.65 -9.94
N VAL A 140 -10.95 0.15 -9.09
CA VAL A 140 -11.19 0.09 -7.64
C VAL A 140 -11.06 1.50 -7.06
N ARG A 141 -12.17 2.05 -6.57
CA ARG A 141 -12.20 3.38 -5.93
C ARG A 141 -11.33 3.40 -4.66
N LYS A 142 -10.62 4.50 -4.43
CA LYS A 142 -10.05 4.80 -3.10
C LYS A 142 -11.19 4.75 -2.07
N GLN A 143 -11.01 4.05 -0.96
CA GLN A 143 -11.97 4.08 0.14
C GLN A 143 -12.08 5.52 0.69
N ALA A 144 -13.09 6.25 0.23
CA ALA A 144 -13.46 7.55 0.76
C ALA A 144 -13.99 7.37 2.18
N GLY A 145 -13.10 7.41 3.18
CA GLY A 145 -13.54 7.27 4.57
C GLY A 145 -12.45 7.28 5.64
N ARG A 146 -11.19 6.97 5.32
CA ARG A 146 -10.11 7.04 6.33
C ARG A 146 -9.54 8.45 6.50
N GLU A 147 -9.48 9.23 5.43
CA GLU A 147 -8.89 10.58 5.49
C GLU A 147 -9.90 11.63 5.96
N THR A 148 -11.16 11.57 5.55
CA THR A 148 -12.21 12.49 6.02
C THR A 148 -12.52 12.30 7.49
N ALA A 149 -12.51 11.07 8.03
CA ALA A 149 -12.72 10.84 9.45
C ALA A 149 -11.54 11.35 10.31
N ALA A 150 -10.30 11.22 9.83
CA ALA A 150 -9.12 11.74 10.52
C ALA A 150 -9.09 13.28 10.52
N THR A 151 -9.46 13.91 9.40
CA THR A 151 -9.50 15.37 9.25
C THR A 151 -10.68 15.99 10.03
N LEU A 152 -11.85 15.34 10.06
CA LEU A 152 -12.99 15.77 10.88
C LEU A 152 -12.74 15.58 12.39
N ARG A 153 -11.97 14.55 12.79
CA ARG A 153 -11.55 14.37 14.19
C ARG A 153 -10.52 15.41 14.63
N ARG A 154 -9.57 15.80 13.76
CA ARG A 154 -8.64 16.91 14.01
C ARG A 154 -9.33 18.27 14.09
N ALA A 155 -10.35 18.52 13.25
CA ALA A 155 -11.12 19.75 13.30
C ALA A 155 -11.99 19.85 14.57
N LYS A 156 -12.55 18.73 15.06
CA LYS A 156 -13.29 18.69 16.32
C LYS A 156 -12.40 18.85 17.57
N SER A 157 -11.14 18.38 17.55
CA SER A 157 -10.24 18.56 18.69
C SER A 157 -9.69 19.99 18.80
N ALA A 158 -9.56 20.72 17.69
CA ALA A 158 -9.13 22.12 17.69
C ALA A 158 -10.22 23.09 18.19
N ARG A 159 -11.50 22.81 17.90
CA ARG A 159 -12.62 23.69 18.28
C ARG A 159 -13.08 23.56 19.74
N ALA A 160 -12.68 22.49 20.43
CA ALA A 160 -12.98 22.27 21.85
C ALA A 160 -12.04 23.04 22.80
N ALA A 161 -10.91 23.58 22.30
CA ALA A 161 -9.91 24.30 23.09
C ALA A 161 -10.12 25.83 23.15
N MET A 162 -11.22 26.37 22.60
CA MET A 162 -11.49 27.82 22.52
C MET A 162 -12.82 28.24 23.18
N LYS A 163 -13.16 27.66 24.34
CA LYS A 163 -14.20 28.25 25.22
C LYS A 163 -13.52 29.08 26.31
N PRO A 164 -13.88 30.36 26.52
CA PRO A 164 -13.30 31.17 27.59
C PRO A 164 -13.75 30.65 28.97
N MET A 165 -12.80 30.48 29.89
CA MET A 165 -13.06 30.08 31.28
C MET A 165 -13.84 31.17 32.05
N PRO A 166 -14.73 30.80 33.00
CA PRO A 166 -15.37 31.77 33.89
C PRO A 166 -14.35 32.33 34.90
N VAL A 167 -14.35 33.65 35.10
CA VAL A 167 -13.44 34.36 36.01
C VAL A 167 -14.04 34.39 37.43
N PRO A 168 -13.34 33.91 38.48
CA PRO A 168 -13.78 34.11 39.87
C PRO A 168 -13.61 35.57 40.31
N LYS A 169 -14.62 36.11 41.03
CA LYS A 169 -14.61 37.47 41.61
C LYS A 169 -13.96 37.48 43.02
N ALA A 170 -13.00 38.39 43.19
CA ALA A 170 -12.46 39.01 44.42
C ALA A 170 -11.17 38.41 45.09
N PRO A 171 -10.32 39.26 45.74
CA PRO A 171 -8.85 39.08 45.82
C PRO A 171 -8.29 39.09 47.30
N PRO A 172 -6.97 39.31 47.61
CA PRO A 172 -6.05 38.42 48.35
C PRO A 172 -5.69 38.92 49.80
N PRO A 173 -4.75 38.29 50.57
CA PRO A 173 -3.39 38.87 50.61
C PRO A 173 -2.20 37.91 50.91
N ASN A 174 -1.15 38.06 50.09
CA ASN A 174 0.24 38.36 50.43
C ASN A 174 0.94 37.66 51.64
N THR A 175 1.91 36.78 51.36
CA THR A 175 3.21 36.76 52.06
C THR A 175 4.34 36.26 51.16
N ARG A 176 5.49 36.89 51.39
CA ARG A 176 6.72 36.91 50.61
C ARG A 176 7.59 35.68 50.86
N ALA A 177 8.20 35.23 49.76
CA ALA A 177 9.63 34.91 49.61
C ALA A 177 10.23 33.57 50.12
N VAL A 178 11.11 33.10 49.23
CA VAL A 178 12.36 32.33 49.43
C VAL A 178 12.36 30.83 49.05
N ALA A 179 13.05 30.59 47.93
CA ALA A 179 13.95 29.50 47.56
C ALA A 179 13.54 28.02 47.78
N THR A 180 13.45 27.24 46.69
CA THR A 180 14.55 26.39 46.18
C THR A 180 14.04 25.43 45.08
N ALA A 181 14.91 25.21 44.09
CA ALA A 181 14.98 24.16 43.08
C ALA A 181 13.84 23.14 42.89
N THR A 182 13.38 22.98 41.64
CA THR A 182 12.88 21.68 41.13
C THR A 182 12.99 21.56 39.60
N LYS A 183 13.66 20.48 39.17
CA LYS A 183 13.44 19.55 38.04
C LYS A 183 12.99 20.04 36.64
N ALA A 184 13.64 19.38 35.67
CA ALA A 184 13.40 19.18 34.22
C ALA A 184 11.92 18.91 33.80
N PRO A 185 11.51 18.78 32.50
CA PRO A 185 12.29 18.50 31.29
C PRO A 185 11.78 19.15 29.96
N THR A 186 12.36 18.71 28.82
CA THR A 186 11.80 18.67 27.44
C THR A 186 11.56 19.96 26.63
N SER A 187 12.29 20.08 25.51
CA SER A 187 11.69 20.47 24.22
C SER A 187 12.57 20.03 23.03
N SER A 188 12.23 18.85 22.49
CA SER A 188 12.15 18.64 21.04
C SER A 188 11.23 19.74 20.43
N THR A 189 11.25 20.17 19.18
CA THR A 189 11.65 19.57 17.91
C THR A 189 11.61 20.70 16.88
N LYS A 190 12.67 20.90 16.09
CA LYS A 190 12.56 21.45 14.73
C LYS A 190 13.22 20.45 13.79
N ALA A 191 12.41 19.62 13.17
CA ALA A 191 12.77 18.81 12.00
C ALA A 191 11.70 19.13 10.95
N SER A 192 12.05 19.88 9.90
CA SER A 192 12.76 19.41 8.72
C SER A 192 11.96 18.34 7.98
N VAL A 193 11.51 18.76 6.81
CA VAL A 193 10.84 17.99 5.76
C VAL A 193 11.80 16.92 5.24
N THR A 194 11.40 15.66 5.26
CA THR A 194 12.08 14.59 4.52
C THR A 194 11.09 13.54 4.00
N THR A 195 10.96 13.52 2.68
CA THR A 195 10.74 12.38 1.76
C THR A 195 10.41 11.01 2.38
N LYS A 196 9.20 10.49 2.08
CA LYS A 196 8.78 9.11 2.38
C LYS A 196 9.07 8.18 1.20
N THR A 197 10.14 7.40 1.33
CA THR A 197 10.37 6.16 0.58
C THR A 197 9.41 5.05 1.04
N SER A 198 8.85 4.35 0.07
CA SER A 198 8.01 3.16 0.20
C SER A 198 8.82 1.95 0.69
N GLN A 199 8.86 1.73 2.01
CA GLN A 199 9.01 0.41 2.61
C GLN A 199 7.85 0.22 3.60
N PRO A 200 7.29 -1.01 3.72
CA PRO A 200 6.34 -1.29 4.80
C PRO A 200 7.01 -0.91 6.13
N PRO A 201 6.29 -0.27 7.07
CA PRO A 201 6.88 0.21 8.30
C PRO A 201 7.54 -0.97 9.02
N LYS A 202 8.86 -0.87 9.21
CA LYS A 202 9.62 -1.87 9.96
C LYS A 202 9.08 -1.84 11.38
N LEU A 203 8.52 -2.97 11.82
CA LEU A 203 7.74 -3.03 13.06
C LEU A 203 8.60 -2.76 14.31
N ASN A 204 9.88 -3.15 14.24
CA ASN A 204 10.85 -3.00 15.31
C ASN A 204 12.16 -2.37 14.80
N ASP A 205 12.87 -1.70 15.71
CA ASP A 205 14.23 -1.25 15.47
C ASP A 205 15.20 -2.44 15.33
N LEU A 206 16.26 -2.29 14.54
CA LEU A 206 17.19 -3.38 14.20
C LEU A 206 17.89 -3.93 15.45
N THR A 207 18.34 -3.04 16.33
CA THR A 207 19.07 -3.39 17.55
C THR A 207 18.16 -4.16 18.51
N THR A 208 16.92 -3.70 18.68
CA THR A 208 15.92 -4.32 19.55
C THR A 208 15.48 -5.69 19.01
N PHE A 209 15.35 -5.84 17.69
CA PHE A 209 15.01 -7.11 17.05
C PHE A 209 16.14 -8.15 17.18
N LEU A 210 17.39 -7.77 16.89
CA LEU A 210 18.53 -8.69 16.99
C LEU A 210 18.77 -9.17 18.43
N ASN A 211 18.71 -8.26 19.40
CA ASN A 211 18.82 -8.60 20.82
C ASN A 211 17.72 -9.57 21.29
N PHE A 212 16.53 -9.48 20.69
CA PHE A 212 15.42 -10.36 21.06
C PHE A 212 15.54 -11.73 20.41
N VAL A 213 15.94 -11.79 19.14
CA VAL A 213 16.22 -13.05 18.43
C VAL A 213 17.33 -13.83 19.14
N GLU A 214 18.39 -13.14 19.57
CA GLU A 214 19.53 -13.75 20.28
C GLU A 214 19.13 -14.30 21.65
N LYS A 215 18.25 -13.60 22.38
CA LYS A 215 17.81 -14.01 23.72
C LYS A 215 16.67 -15.03 23.72
N ASN A 216 15.88 -15.12 22.64
CA ASN A 216 14.68 -15.95 22.56
C ASN A 216 14.68 -16.78 21.27
N PRO A 217 15.28 -17.98 21.24
CA PRO A 217 15.15 -18.86 20.08
C PRO A 217 13.68 -19.28 19.85
N ILE A 218 13.38 -19.76 18.64
CA ILE A 218 12.06 -20.33 18.30
C ILE A 218 11.69 -21.42 19.32
N GLY A 219 10.45 -21.42 19.81
CA GLY A 219 9.97 -22.29 20.89
C GLY A 219 10.05 -21.66 22.28
N THR A 220 10.62 -20.46 22.42
CA THR A 220 10.69 -19.78 23.73
C THR A 220 9.33 -19.23 24.15
N LYS A 221 8.93 -19.52 25.40
CA LYS A 221 7.72 -18.97 26.02
C LYS A 221 7.96 -17.53 26.45
N VAL A 222 7.21 -16.60 25.87
CA VAL A 222 7.28 -15.17 26.10
C VAL A 222 5.94 -14.64 26.63
N LYS A 223 6.00 -13.72 27.58
CA LYS A 223 4.81 -13.02 28.08
C LYS A 223 4.72 -11.66 27.42
N GLY A 224 3.58 -11.37 26.81
CA GLY A 224 3.36 -10.11 26.11
C GLY A 224 1.97 -9.53 26.39
N ALA A 225 1.85 -8.21 26.25
CA ALA A 225 0.58 -7.50 26.36
C ALA A 225 0.09 -7.09 24.99
N VAL A 226 -1.21 -7.23 24.75
CA VAL A 226 -1.82 -6.86 23.46
C VAL A 226 -1.81 -5.34 23.30
N ASP A 227 -1.12 -4.88 22.26
CA ASP A 227 -0.93 -3.44 21.98
C ASP A 227 -1.93 -2.93 20.95
N SER A 228 -2.17 -3.69 19.87
CA SER A 228 -3.05 -3.27 18.79
C SER A 228 -3.69 -4.44 18.05
N TYR A 229 -4.90 -4.24 17.52
CA TYR A 229 -5.60 -5.22 16.71
C TYR A 229 -5.34 -4.99 15.22
N ALA A 230 -4.95 -6.04 14.50
CA ALA A 230 -4.88 -6.06 13.05
C ALA A 230 -6.08 -6.84 12.46
N SER A 231 -6.32 -6.71 11.16
CA SER A 231 -7.44 -7.39 10.49
C SER A 231 -7.32 -8.92 10.47
N HIS A 232 -6.11 -9.47 10.62
CA HIS A 232 -5.83 -10.91 10.52
C HIS A 232 -5.03 -11.45 11.73
N GLY A 233 -4.91 -10.66 12.78
CA GLY A 233 -4.07 -10.98 13.93
C GLY A 233 -4.02 -9.85 14.95
N VAL A 234 -3.10 -9.97 15.88
CA VAL A 234 -2.93 -9.06 17.00
C VAL A 234 -1.45 -8.71 17.12
N TYR A 235 -1.15 -7.42 17.27
CA TYR A 235 0.18 -6.98 17.66
C TYR A 235 0.29 -7.05 19.17
N VAL A 236 1.29 -7.79 19.63
CA VAL A 236 1.58 -8.00 21.04
C VAL A 236 2.94 -7.41 21.35
N LYS A 237 3.00 -6.58 22.38
CA LYS A 237 4.24 -5.99 22.87
C LYS A 237 4.87 -6.90 23.91
N ILE A 238 6.10 -7.34 23.64
CA ILE A 238 6.95 -8.13 24.53
C ILE A 238 8.15 -7.26 24.89
N GLY A 239 8.09 -6.59 26.05
CA GLY A 239 9.10 -5.61 26.46
C GLY A 239 9.20 -4.45 25.47
N GLU A 240 10.31 -4.38 24.73
CA GLU A 240 10.58 -3.35 23.71
C GLU A 240 10.26 -3.80 22.26
N VAL A 241 9.88 -5.07 22.07
CA VAL A 241 9.61 -5.66 20.76
C VAL A 241 8.12 -5.80 20.55
N SER A 242 7.66 -5.46 19.35
CA SER A 242 6.32 -5.76 18.88
C SER A 242 6.35 -7.07 18.07
N GLY A 243 5.64 -8.08 18.54
CA GLY A 243 5.39 -9.31 17.79
C GLY A 243 3.98 -9.35 17.21
N TYR A 244 3.80 -10.24 16.26
CA TYR A 244 2.56 -10.45 15.52
C TYR A 244 2.02 -11.85 15.83
N LEU A 245 0.80 -11.90 16.36
CA LEU A 245 0.05 -13.11 16.65
C LEU A 245 -1.04 -13.27 15.58
N PRO A 246 -0.88 -14.16 14.59
CA PRO A 246 -1.92 -14.43 13.60
C PRO A 246 -3.12 -15.12 14.25
N MET A 247 -4.32 -14.83 13.75
CA MET A 247 -5.58 -15.41 14.29
C MET A 247 -5.61 -16.93 14.33
N ARG A 248 -4.93 -17.59 13.38
CA ARG A 248 -4.84 -19.06 13.32
C ARG A 248 -4.18 -19.66 14.56
N LEU A 249 -3.25 -18.93 15.15
CA LEU A 249 -2.45 -19.37 16.29
C LEU A 249 -2.97 -18.79 17.63
N MET A 250 -4.21 -18.28 17.65
CA MET A 250 -4.84 -17.69 18.84
C MET A 250 -5.69 -18.67 19.65
N ALA A 251 -6.55 -19.48 19.01
CA ALA A 251 -7.41 -20.47 19.66
C ALA A 251 -8.01 -21.46 18.65
N ASN A 252 -8.46 -22.63 19.13
CA ASN A 252 -9.23 -23.63 18.37
C ASN A 252 -10.57 -23.90 19.08
N PRO A 253 -11.74 -23.69 18.45
CA PRO A 253 -11.99 -23.25 17.06
C PRO A 253 -11.55 -21.80 16.79
N ILE A 254 -11.19 -21.51 15.54
CA ILE A 254 -10.70 -20.19 15.10
C ILE A 254 -11.74 -19.12 15.48
N PRO A 255 -11.41 -18.18 16.38
CA PRO A 255 -12.36 -17.15 16.79
C PRO A 255 -12.80 -16.30 15.59
N ARG A 256 -14.11 -15.98 15.50
CA ARG A 256 -14.64 -15.06 14.47
C ARG A 256 -14.03 -13.67 14.57
N SER A 257 -13.51 -13.28 15.73
CA SER A 257 -12.79 -12.03 15.91
C SER A 257 -11.75 -12.11 17.03
N ALA A 258 -10.53 -11.61 16.75
CA ALA A 258 -9.48 -11.42 17.77
C ALA A 258 -9.95 -10.58 18.98
N ARG A 259 -10.94 -9.70 18.78
CA ARG A 259 -11.52 -8.84 19.82
C ARG A 259 -12.45 -9.56 20.80
N GLU A 260 -13.00 -10.72 20.42
CA GLU A 260 -13.91 -11.47 21.29
C GLU A 260 -13.14 -12.33 22.31
N HIS A 261 -11.92 -12.75 21.98
CA HIS A 261 -11.12 -13.64 22.83
C HIS A 261 -9.96 -12.93 23.54
N VAL A 262 -9.44 -11.83 23.00
CA VAL A 262 -8.27 -11.15 23.55
C VAL A 262 -8.60 -9.69 23.80
N LYS A 263 -8.56 -9.27 25.07
CA LYS A 263 -8.77 -7.86 25.48
C LYS A 263 -7.48 -7.06 25.29
N LEU A 264 -7.63 -5.77 25.00
CA LEU A 264 -6.52 -4.87 24.78
C LEU A 264 -5.78 -4.70 26.12
N GLY A 265 -4.46 -4.88 26.13
CA GLY A 265 -3.66 -4.88 27.35
C GLY A 265 -3.74 -6.17 28.18
N ALA A 266 -4.44 -7.22 27.73
CA ALA A 266 -4.38 -8.52 28.40
C ALA A 266 -2.97 -9.13 28.24
N GLY A 267 -2.42 -9.64 29.35
CA GLY A 267 -1.18 -10.40 29.33
C GLY A 267 -1.45 -11.83 28.85
N LEU A 268 -0.84 -12.22 27.73
CA LEU A 268 -0.91 -13.59 27.23
C LEU A 268 0.46 -14.27 27.34
N ASN A 269 0.41 -15.57 27.66
CA ASN A 269 1.56 -16.46 27.51
C ASN A 269 1.58 -16.96 26.08
N MET A 270 2.67 -16.69 25.37
CA MET A 270 2.83 -16.94 23.95
C MET A 270 4.15 -17.65 23.69
N VAL A 271 4.29 -18.29 22.54
CA VAL A 271 5.54 -18.94 22.10
C VAL A 271 6.00 -18.26 20.82
N VAL A 272 7.31 -18.04 20.69
CA VAL A 272 7.91 -17.58 19.44
C VAL A 272 7.89 -18.72 18.43
N VAL A 273 7.14 -18.57 17.34
CA VAL A 273 7.03 -19.59 16.29
C VAL A 273 7.97 -19.30 15.12
N GLY A 274 8.28 -18.02 14.87
CA GLY A 274 9.14 -17.66 13.76
C GLY A 274 9.59 -16.21 13.78
N TYR A 275 10.58 -15.93 12.94
CA TYR A 275 11.11 -14.60 12.73
C TYR A 275 11.01 -14.25 11.25
N THR A 276 10.55 -13.04 10.93
CA THR A 276 10.54 -12.51 9.56
C THR A 276 11.53 -11.35 9.46
N PRO A 277 12.80 -11.60 9.07
CA PRO A 277 13.84 -10.56 9.03
C PRO A 277 13.50 -9.40 8.10
N SER A 278 12.81 -9.68 6.99
CA SER A 278 12.42 -8.67 5.98
C SER A 278 11.48 -7.60 6.52
N ARG A 279 10.67 -7.92 7.53
CA ARG A 279 9.74 -6.99 8.19
C ARG A 279 10.15 -6.65 9.64
N ARG A 280 11.23 -7.26 10.12
CA ARG A 280 11.66 -7.23 11.54
C ARG A 280 10.50 -7.58 12.49
N SER A 281 9.64 -8.50 12.05
CA SER A 281 8.48 -8.95 12.83
C SER A 281 8.78 -10.30 13.46
N VAL A 282 8.33 -10.46 14.70
CA VAL A 282 8.36 -11.72 15.44
C VAL A 282 7.00 -12.36 15.29
N GLU A 283 6.93 -13.60 14.83
CA GLU A 283 5.69 -14.37 14.77
C GLU A 283 5.51 -15.15 16.06
N LEU A 284 4.34 -15.00 16.67
CA LEU A 284 4.02 -15.55 17.97
C LEU A 284 2.76 -16.43 17.89
N ALA A 285 2.68 -17.47 18.69
CA ALA A 285 1.47 -18.28 18.91
C ALA A 285 1.05 -18.24 20.38
N VAL A 286 -0.22 -18.49 20.68
CA VAL A 286 -0.63 -18.80 22.05
C VAL A 286 -0.09 -20.17 22.43
N VAL A 287 0.40 -20.32 23.67
CA VAL A 287 0.92 -21.61 24.19
C VAL A 287 -0.13 -22.71 23.98
N GLY A 288 0.21 -23.76 23.24
CA GLY A 288 -0.70 -24.85 22.87
C GLY A 288 -1.28 -24.80 21.44
N MET A 289 -1.01 -23.74 20.68
CA MET A 289 -1.43 -23.58 19.27
C MET A 289 -0.25 -23.61 18.28
N GLU A 290 0.95 -23.97 18.73
CA GLU A 290 2.20 -23.89 17.97
C GLU A 290 2.38 -24.96 16.86
N ALA A 291 1.47 -25.93 16.77
CA ALA A 291 1.55 -27.08 15.85
C ALA A 291 0.34 -27.21 14.88
N LEU A 292 -0.43 -26.13 14.71
CA LEU A 292 -1.61 -26.07 13.84
C LEU A 292 -1.36 -25.32 12.53
#